data_AF-A0A8J5M123-F1
#
_entry.id   AF-A0A8J5M123-F1
#
_cell.length_a   1.000
_cell.length_b   1.000
_cell.length_c   1.000
_cell.angle_alpha   90.00
_cell.angle_beta   90.00
_cell.angle_gamma   90.00
#
_symmetry.space_group_name_H-M   'P 1'
#
loop_
_entity.id
_entity.type
_entity.pdbx_description
1 polymer ?
#
loop_
_entity_poly.entity_id
_entity_poly.type
_entity_poly.pdbx_seq_one_letter_code
_entity_poly.pdbx_strand_id
1 'polypeptide(L)'
;MVELRLESYYAKLKKHTELLPVKRNVTRWSSTFTMVQRYIQIRSEIKKMEAVDELTPTSARHRKILDLFKHITKFESICLRLQRDDTDMAEVRVMFGAHIAEHPVMGEHLKANAKVMHRPAFETGVVKADLYCLRLRLRELGALR
;
A
#
# COMPACT_ATOMS: atom_id res chain seq x y z
N MET A 1 9.59 3.61 49.69
CA MET A 1 9.27 4.80 48.89
C MET A 1 8.48 4.30 47.69
N VAL A 2 7.17 4.54 47.65
CA VAL A 2 6.27 3.99 46.62
C VAL A 2 6.38 4.90 45.40
N GLU A 3 6.94 4.38 44.30
CA GLU A 3 6.89 5.07 43.01
C GLU A 3 5.41 5.21 42.61
N LEU A 4 4.95 6.46 42.54
CA LEU A 4 3.63 6.82 42.08
C LEU A 4 3.43 6.24 40.67
N ARG A 5 2.33 5.51 40.47
CA ARG A 5 1.93 4.99 39.15
C ARG A 5 1.81 6.17 38.18
N LEU A 6 2.87 6.43 37.41
CA LEU A 6 2.82 7.40 36.32
C LEU A 6 1.70 6.97 35.38
N GLU A 7 0.78 7.89 35.10
CA GLU A 7 -0.34 7.64 34.21
C GLU A 7 0.22 7.28 32.83
N SER A 8 -0.12 6.07 32.34
CA SER A 8 0.34 5.57 31.05
C SER A 8 0.00 6.56 29.94
N TYR A 9 0.90 6.71 28.94
CA TYR A 9 0.64 7.52 27.76
C TYR A 9 -0.65 7.14 27.04
N TYR A 10 -1.07 5.87 27.13
CA TYR A 10 -2.37 5.42 26.62
C TYR A 10 -3.54 6.06 27.35
N ALA A 11 -3.49 6.15 28.68
CA ALA A 11 -4.54 6.77 29.47
C ALA A 11 -4.61 8.28 29.22
N LYS A 12 -3.46 8.93 29.02
CA LYS A 12 -3.40 10.35 28.62
C LYS A 12 -3.98 10.57 27.23
N LEU A 13 -3.64 9.73 26.24
CA LEU A 13 -4.20 9.81 24.89
C LEU A 13 -5.71 9.58 24.85
N LYS A 14 -6.20 8.65 25.69
CA LYS A 14 -7.64 8.38 25.79
C LYS A 14 -8.47 9.58 26.25
N LYS A 15 -7.86 10.56 26.94
CA LYS A 15 -8.52 11.82 27.32
C LYS A 15 -8.76 12.76 26.13
N HIS A 16 -7.98 12.61 25.06
CA HIS A 16 -8.03 13.47 23.88
C HIS A 16 -8.69 12.79 22.67
N THR A 17 -8.63 11.46 22.56
CA THR A 17 -9.26 10.71 21.48
C THR A 17 -9.66 9.31 21.93
N GLU A 18 -10.74 8.79 21.35
CA GLU A 18 -11.13 7.38 21.50
C GLU A 18 -10.22 6.44 20.71
N LEU A 19 -9.45 6.97 19.75
CA LEU A 19 -8.58 6.20 18.88
C LEU A 19 -7.27 5.84 19.58
N LEU A 20 -6.93 4.55 19.57
CA LEU A 20 -5.69 4.05 20.15
C LEU A 20 -4.63 3.78 19.07
N PRO A 21 -3.33 3.93 19.40
CA PRO A 21 -2.24 3.53 18.53
C PRO A 21 -2.34 2.04 18.21
N VAL A 22 -2.17 1.71 16.93
CA VAL A 22 -2.13 0.32 16.45
C VAL A 22 -0.66 -0.10 16.35
N LYS A 23 -0.30 -1.25 16.91
CA LYS A 23 1.05 -1.81 16.76
C LYS A 23 1.19 -2.52 15.42
N ARG A 24 2.37 -2.42 14.81
CA ARG A 24 2.74 -3.24 13.65
C ARG A 24 2.70 -4.72 14.05
N ASN A 25 2.12 -5.55 13.19
CA ASN A 25 2.11 -7.00 13.32
C ASN A 25 2.90 -7.62 12.16
N VAL A 26 4.05 -8.22 12.47
CA VAL A 26 4.98 -8.75 11.46
C VAL A 26 4.34 -9.80 10.55
N THR A 27 3.39 -10.59 11.06
CA THR A 27 2.73 -11.65 10.28
C THR A 27 1.59 -11.15 9.39
N ARG A 28 1.05 -9.95 9.65
CA ARG A 28 0.00 -9.36 8.81
C ARG A 28 0.56 -8.28 7.89
N TRP A 29 0.50 -8.55 6.59
CA TRP A 29 0.98 -7.68 5.52
C TRP A 29 0.46 -6.23 5.59
N SER A 30 -0.85 -6.03 5.81
CA SER A 30 -1.50 -4.72 5.91
C SER A 30 -1.36 -4.04 7.28
N SER A 31 -0.62 -4.64 8.22
CA SER A 31 -0.46 -4.07 9.56
C SER A 31 0.31 -2.74 9.55
N THR A 32 1.32 -2.62 8.69
CA THR A 32 2.09 -1.40 8.52
C THR A 32 1.21 -0.28 7.96
N PHE A 33 0.37 -0.59 6.96
CA PHE A 33 -0.61 0.33 6.41
C PHE A 33 -1.57 0.84 7.50
N THR A 34 -2.18 -0.09 8.25
CA THR A 34 -3.15 0.23 9.32
C THR A 34 -2.52 1.06 10.44
N MET A 35 -1.28 0.74 10.83
CA MET A 35 -0.52 1.49 11.82
C MET A 35 -0.27 2.94 11.37
N VAL A 36 0.22 3.13 10.14
CA VAL A 36 0.53 4.48 9.62
C VAL A 36 -0.75 5.29 9.43
N GLN A 37 -1.81 4.68 8.92
CA GLN A 37 -3.13 5.30 8.81
C GLN A 37 -3.60 5.79 10.18
N ARG A 38 -3.51 4.93 11.21
CA ARG A 38 -3.89 5.30 12.57
C ARG A 38 -3.03 6.43 13.12
N TYR A 39 -1.71 6.38 12.91
CA TYR A 39 -0.80 7.45 13.31
C TYR A 39 -1.20 8.81 12.72
N ILE A 40 -1.52 8.86 11.42
CA ILE A 40 -1.93 10.10 10.75
C ILE A 40 -3.20 10.67 11.40
N GLN A 41 -4.17 9.81 11.74
CA GLN A 41 -5.43 10.23 12.40
C GLN A 41 -5.22 10.79 13.80
N ILE A 42 -4.34 10.17 14.61
CA ILE A 42 -4.16 10.56 16.02
C ILE A 42 -3.09 11.63 16.22
N ARG A 43 -2.35 12.02 15.18
CA ARG A 43 -1.19 12.92 15.30
C ARG A 43 -1.53 14.27 15.93
N SER A 44 -2.68 14.86 15.59
CA SER A 44 -3.10 16.15 16.18
C SER A 44 -3.25 16.06 17.70
N GLU A 45 -3.69 14.91 18.19
CA GLU A 45 -3.95 14.66 19.60
C GLU A 45 -2.66 14.30 20.35
N ILE A 46 -1.76 13.53 19.72
CA ILE A 46 -0.43 13.24 20.28
C ILE A 46 0.34 14.55 20.51
N LYS A 47 0.26 15.50 19.58
CA LYS A 47 0.94 16.80 19.70
C LYS A 47 0.48 17.67 20.87
N LYS A 48 -0.70 17.40 21.45
CA LYS A 48 -1.17 18.11 22.64
C LYS A 48 -0.46 17.63 23.91
N MET A 49 0.23 16.49 23.85
CA MET A 49 0.98 15.92 24.97
C MET A 49 2.46 16.25 24.82
N GLU A 50 2.91 17.25 25.58
CA GLU A 50 4.31 17.70 25.62
C GLU A 50 5.30 16.54 25.85
N ALA A 51 4.94 15.60 26.74
CA ALA A 51 5.76 14.43 27.07
C ALA A 51 5.98 13.43 25.90
N VAL A 52 5.22 13.54 24.80
CA VAL A 52 5.32 12.64 23.63
C VAL A 52 5.78 13.40 22.38
N ASP A 53 5.94 14.71 22.45
CA ASP A 53 6.32 15.52 21.28
C ASP A 53 7.72 15.14 20.77
N GLU A 54 8.67 14.89 21.66
CA GLU A 54 10.03 14.43 21.31
C GLU A 54 10.05 13.04 20.64
N LEU A 55 9.09 12.18 20.97
CA LEU A 55 8.94 10.84 20.37
C LEU A 55 8.19 10.88 19.03
N THR A 56 7.56 12.00 18.72
CA THR A 56 6.73 12.14 17.52
C THR A 56 7.61 12.52 16.33
N PRO A 57 7.39 11.92 15.13
CA PRO A 57 8.11 12.34 13.93
C PRO A 57 7.98 13.86 13.70
N THR A 58 9.13 14.51 13.50
CA THR A 58 9.20 15.94 13.17
C THR A 58 8.32 16.27 11.95
N SER A 59 7.87 17.52 11.84
CA SER A 59 7.00 17.95 10.74
C SER A 59 7.55 17.61 9.35
N ALA A 60 8.87 17.67 9.15
CA ALA A 60 9.50 17.24 7.91
C ALA A 60 9.37 15.73 7.65
N ARG A 61 9.60 14.89 8.67
CA ARG A 61 9.40 13.43 8.56
C ARG A 61 7.93 13.09 8.37
N HIS A 62 7.02 13.79 9.03
CA HIS A 62 5.58 13.60 8.86
C HIS A 62 5.13 13.86 7.41
N ARG A 63 5.64 14.91 6.76
CA ARG A 63 5.36 15.14 5.32
C ARG A 63 5.83 13.97 4.46
N LYS A 64 7.04 13.46 4.69
CA LYS A 64 7.54 12.25 4.02
C LYS A 64 6.64 11.03 4.28
N ILE A 65 6.14 10.86 5.50
CA ILE A 65 5.19 9.79 5.85
C ILE A 65 3.89 9.95 5.04
N LEU A 66 3.34 11.16 4.93
CA LEU A 66 2.12 11.40 4.13
C LEU A 66 2.34 11.08 2.65
N ASP A 67 3.48 11.46 2.08
CA ASP A 67 3.79 11.17 0.69
C ASP A 67 3.95 9.67 0.45
N LEU A 68 4.69 8.98 1.30
CA LEU A 68 4.79 7.51 1.26
C LEU A 68 3.43 6.84 1.50
N PHE A 69 2.59 7.42 2.35
CA PHE A 69 1.26 6.89 2.67
C PHE A 69 0.34 6.89 1.43
N LYS A 70 0.46 7.90 0.54
CA LYS A 70 -0.27 7.91 -0.73
C LYS A 70 0.09 6.71 -1.60
N HIS A 71 1.39 6.43 -1.74
CA HIS A 71 1.85 5.28 -2.51
C HIS A 71 1.34 3.97 -1.92
N ILE A 72 1.58 3.72 -0.63
CA ILE A 72 1.14 2.46 0.01
C ILE A 72 -0.39 2.29 0.04
N THR A 73 -1.18 3.38 0.03
CA THR A 73 -2.64 3.31 -0.12
C THR A 73 -3.04 2.73 -1.47
N LYS A 74 -2.34 3.11 -2.54
CA LYS A 74 -2.57 2.54 -3.87
C LYS A 74 -2.16 1.08 -3.95
N PHE A 75 -1.06 0.70 -3.28
CA PHE A 75 -0.69 -0.70 -3.15
C PHE A 75 -1.78 -1.49 -2.42
N GLU A 76 -2.25 -1.00 -1.26
CA GLU A 76 -3.29 -1.66 -0.47
C GLU A 76 -4.58 -1.85 -1.28
N SER A 77 -5.00 -0.87 -2.09
CA SER A 77 -6.21 -1.01 -2.90
C SER A 77 -6.09 -2.06 -4.00
N ILE A 78 -4.95 -2.13 -4.69
CA ILE A 78 -4.66 -3.18 -5.69
C ILE A 78 -4.66 -4.55 -4.99
N CYS A 79 -3.94 -4.64 -3.88
CA CYS A 79 -3.84 -5.81 -3.04
C CYS A 79 -5.21 -6.33 -2.58
N LEU A 80 -6.10 -5.44 -2.14
CA LEU A 80 -7.47 -5.79 -1.77
C LEU A 80 -8.32 -6.17 -2.98
N ARG A 81 -8.17 -5.50 -4.13
CA ARG A 81 -8.87 -5.87 -5.37
C ARG A 81 -8.49 -7.29 -5.77
N LEU A 82 -7.21 -7.62 -5.81
CA LEU A 82 -6.68 -8.95 -6.15
C LEU A 82 -7.20 -10.09 -5.24
N GLN A 83 -7.66 -9.77 -4.03
CA GLN A 83 -8.18 -10.76 -3.09
C GLN A 83 -9.68 -11.02 -3.24
N ARG A 84 -10.37 -10.31 -4.12
CA ARG A 84 -11.80 -10.52 -4.34
C ARG A 84 -12.02 -11.67 -5.31
N ASP A 85 -13.01 -12.50 -5.00
CA ASP A 85 -13.40 -13.67 -5.80
C ASP A 85 -13.91 -13.31 -7.20
N ASP A 86 -14.32 -12.06 -7.42
CA ASP A 86 -14.81 -11.51 -8.68
C ASP A 86 -13.71 -10.94 -9.59
N THR A 87 -12.43 -11.12 -9.22
CA THR A 87 -11.30 -10.57 -9.99
C THR A 87 -10.86 -11.54 -11.07
N ASP A 88 -11.00 -11.15 -12.33
CA ASP A 88 -10.54 -11.94 -13.45
C ASP A 88 -9.06 -11.69 -13.79
N MET A 89 -8.44 -12.63 -14.53
CA MET A 89 -7.02 -12.54 -14.89
C MET A 89 -6.68 -11.38 -15.83
N ALA A 90 -7.64 -10.87 -16.60
CA ALA A 90 -7.42 -9.71 -17.47
C ALA A 90 -7.32 -8.43 -16.62
N GLU A 91 -8.18 -8.27 -15.61
CA GLU A 91 -8.10 -7.20 -14.62
C GLU A 91 -6.78 -7.25 -13.86
N VAL A 92 -6.33 -8.44 -13.41
CA VAL A 92 -5.01 -8.60 -12.77
C VAL A 92 -3.89 -8.06 -13.66
N ARG A 93 -3.89 -8.41 -14.95
CA ARG A 93 -2.88 -7.94 -15.90
C ARG A 93 -2.91 -6.43 -16.08
N VAL A 94 -4.09 -5.84 -16.22
CA VAL A 94 -4.25 -4.38 -16.35
C VAL A 94 -3.73 -3.67 -15.10
N MET A 95 -4.10 -4.16 -13.91
CA MET A 95 -3.64 -3.60 -12.63
C MET A 95 -2.12 -3.67 -12.49
N PHE A 96 -1.50 -4.82 -12.76
CA PHE A 96 -0.05 -4.94 -12.71
C PHE A 96 0.66 -4.13 -13.79
N GLY A 97 0.13 -4.07 -15.01
CA GLY A 97 0.67 -3.23 -16.09
C GLY A 97 0.68 -1.75 -15.73
N ALA A 98 -0.46 -1.23 -15.24
CA ALA A 98 -0.57 0.15 -14.78
C ALA A 98 0.37 0.43 -13.59
N HIS A 99 0.49 -0.54 -12.68
CA HIS A 99 1.35 -0.41 -11.51
C HIS A 99 2.84 -0.41 -11.86
N ILE A 100 3.28 -1.26 -12.81
CA ILE A 100 4.66 -1.26 -13.32
C ILE A 100 4.97 0.06 -14.05
N ALA A 101 4.00 0.60 -14.80
CA ALA A 101 4.17 1.87 -15.49
C ALA A 101 4.40 3.04 -14.53
N GLU A 102 3.69 3.06 -13.40
CA GLU A 102 3.85 4.08 -12.36
C GLU A 102 5.08 3.85 -11.47
N HIS A 103 5.41 2.58 -11.22
CA HIS A 103 6.54 2.18 -10.38
C HIS A 103 7.49 1.25 -11.15
N PRO A 104 8.35 1.81 -12.03
CA PRO A 104 9.25 1.01 -12.86
C PRO A 104 10.17 0.07 -12.08
N VAL A 105 10.54 0.45 -10.85
CA VAL A 105 11.31 -0.38 -9.90
C VAL A 105 10.63 -1.73 -9.64
N MET A 106 9.30 -1.80 -9.63
CA MET A 106 8.57 -3.05 -9.41
C MET A 106 8.58 -3.97 -10.62
N GLY A 107 9.04 -3.48 -11.78
CA GLY A 107 9.10 -4.26 -13.02
C GLY A 107 9.96 -5.52 -12.90
N GLU A 108 11.05 -5.50 -12.12
CA GLU A 108 11.88 -6.69 -11.91
C GLU A 108 11.15 -7.82 -11.17
N HIS A 109 10.13 -7.48 -10.39
CA HIS A 109 9.36 -8.42 -9.58
C HIS A 109 8.04 -8.84 -10.23
N LEU A 110 7.47 -8.01 -11.12
CA LEU A 110 6.11 -8.20 -11.64
C LEU A 110 6.04 -8.47 -13.16
N LYS A 111 7.14 -8.34 -13.92
CA LYS A 111 7.15 -8.65 -15.36
C LYS A 111 6.90 -10.14 -15.63
N ALA A 112 6.45 -10.46 -16.85
CA ALA A 112 6.21 -11.84 -17.29
C ALA A 112 7.44 -12.76 -17.20
N ASN A 113 8.64 -12.18 -17.20
CA ASN A 113 9.91 -12.89 -17.04
C ASN A 113 10.55 -12.71 -15.64
N ALA A 114 9.81 -12.18 -14.66
CA ALA A 114 10.31 -12.02 -13.31
C ALA A 114 10.68 -13.37 -12.69
N LYS A 115 11.70 -13.40 -11.82
CA LYS A 115 12.20 -14.63 -11.18
C LYS A 115 11.13 -15.41 -10.40
N VAL A 116 10.10 -14.71 -9.92
CA VAL A 116 8.97 -15.30 -9.18
C VAL A 116 8.02 -16.08 -10.10
N MET A 117 8.04 -15.84 -11.41
CA MET A 117 7.19 -16.53 -12.37
C MET A 117 7.65 -17.98 -12.57
N HIS A 118 6.84 -18.93 -12.13
CA HIS A 118 7.14 -20.36 -12.25
C HIS A 118 7.13 -20.86 -13.71
N ARG A 119 6.33 -20.24 -14.58
CA ARG A 119 6.17 -20.65 -15.99
C ARG A 119 6.31 -19.45 -16.94
N PRO A 120 7.52 -18.91 -17.10
CA PRO A 120 7.72 -17.67 -17.86
C PRO A 120 7.33 -17.80 -19.35
N ALA A 121 7.48 -18.99 -19.94
CA ALA A 121 7.06 -19.24 -21.33
C ALA A 121 5.53 -19.18 -21.52
N PHE A 122 4.77 -19.69 -20.53
CA PHE A 122 3.32 -19.61 -20.53
C PHE A 122 2.86 -18.15 -20.40
N GLU A 123 3.40 -17.42 -19.43
CA GLU A 123 3.09 -15.99 -19.24
C GLU A 123 3.43 -15.15 -20.48
N THR A 124 4.59 -15.40 -21.08
CA THR A 124 4.97 -14.72 -22.33
C THR A 124 4.01 -15.05 -23.47
N GLY A 125 3.53 -16.29 -23.55
CA GLY A 125 2.53 -16.72 -24.52
C GLY A 125 1.20 -15.99 -24.34
N VAL A 126 0.71 -15.88 -23.11
CA VAL A 126 -0.53 -15.16 -22.79
C VAL A 126 -0.40 -13.66 -23.12
N VAL A 127 0.71 -13.02 -22.72
CA VAL A 127 0.96 -11.61 -23.04
C VAL A 127 0.95 -11.37 -24.55
N LYS A 128 1.54 -12.29 -25.34
CA LYS A 128 1.47 -12.21 -26.80
C LYS A 128 0.04 -12.35 -27.31
N ALA A 129 -0.73 -13.33 -26.83
CA ALA A 129 -2.11 -13.54 -27.22
C ALA A 129 -2.99 -12.30 -26.94
N ASP A 130 -2.84 -11.70 -25.75
CA ASP A 130 -3.53 -10.46 -25.37
C ASP A 130 -3.15 -9.29 -26.29
N LEU A 131 -1.85 -9.13 -26.59
CA LEU A 131 -1.36 -8.12 -27.54
C LEU A 131 -1.92 -8.33 -28.95
N TYR A 132 -1.99 -9.58 -29.41
CA TYR A 132 -2.59 -9.92 -30.71
C TYR A 132 -4.09 -9.56 -30.73
N CYS A 133 -4.85 -9.94 -29.70
CA CYS A 133 -6.26 -9.59 -29.56
C CYS A 133 -6.48 -8.07 -29.54
N LEU A 134 -5.67 -7.34 -28.77
CA LEU A 134 -5.74 -5.88 -28.71
C LEU A 134 -5.42 -5.25 -30.07
N ARG A 135 -4.40 -5.74 -30.77
CA ARG A 135 -4.03 -5.26 -32.11
C ARG A 135 -5.11 -5.55 -33.15
N LEU A 136 -5.74 -6.72 -33.10
CA LEU A 136 -6.87 -7.08 -33.96
C LEU A 136 -8.04 -6.12 -33.72
N ARG A 137 -8.43 -5.94 -32.45
CA ARG A 137 -9.50 -5.01 -32.07
C ARG A 137 -9.18 -3.56 -32.45
N LEU A 138 -7.94 -3.11 -32.33
CA LEU A 138 -7.53 -1.77 -32.77
C LEU A 138 -7.51 -1.62 -34.31
N ARG A 139 -7.24 -2.69 -35.07
CA ARG A 139 -7.41 -2.68 -36.54
C ARG A 139 -8.89 -2.66 -36.92
N GLU A 140 -9.73 -3.44 -36.26
CA GLU A 140 -11.19 -3.42 -36.48
C GLU A 140 -11.79 -2.04 -36.19
N LEU A 141 -11.27 -1.33 -35.19
CA LEU A 141 -11.65 0.04 -34.85
C LEU A 141 -10.94 1.12 -35.69
N GLY A 142 -10.11 0.75 -36.67
CA GLY A 142 -9.40 1.68 -37.55
C GLY A 142 -8.28 2.51 -36.90
N ALA A 143 -7.88 2.18 -35.67
CA ALA A 143 -6.88 2.91 -34.89
C ALA A 143 -5.42 2.51 -35.21
N LEU A 144 -5.22 1.39 -35.91
CA LEU A 144 -3.92 0.95 -36.43
C LEU A 144 -4.09 0.64 -37.93
N ARG A 145 -3.31 1.31 -38.79
CA ARG A 145 -3.18 0.95 -40.22
C ARG A 145 -2.28 -0.26 -40.39
#